data_AF-A0A5E3WK76-F1
#
_entry.id   AF-A0A5E3WK76-F1
#
_cell.length_a   1.000
_cell.length_b   1.000
_cell.length_c   1.000
_cell.angle_alpha   90.00
_cell.angle_beta   90.00
_cell.angle_gamma   90.00
#
_symmetry.space_group_name_H-M   'P 1'
#
loop_
_entity.id
_entity.type
_entity.pdbx_description
1 polymer ?
#
loop_
_entity_poly.entity_id
_entity_poly.type
_entity_poly.pdbx_seq_one_letter_code
_entity_poly.pdbx_strand_id
1 'polypeptide(L)'
;MLFAQHVAATNFTECMLNLQAGSSIAGLLDNAGHSVTAPANATAITYELCKSACGANPEPFQWSIFSSQFSAWLLPWLALISQLPFGSRYKSDNLMSMLLTVGSPALGAYSLIFTVLNGQWVARRLSGIKYPNVRKAWRVLASLQQSALRIDDSEGHLSSLIVLSENDEWWEELAHGLDYTQTWSLSAVSQIIWVLVAYLFTVIDSLADPTNSVNSSGQGVGAVFLWLLPIVIGYLQLSPKCDFERVRDAVDRANTSKAYRASPYNSQAPARVLSGRRGLFIEVRDVGEAHRDEQACAPVFNYARFLHWTADVEVVAGAFEVAASNAANHVPISASALWVEDPSLKGHISDLNRRGTDEEVRRYTRRTKHPKRPRGLIATGVIRRFLIASFLALFLQWGTIGGGIVVVMYTPTTGLGCRSGAYILYAVTGTVIWLLMVLSSFLSYHAATSSSPSGPLRTLSSPRIAGMLSTGLRRIGKILAMLNTTWIVVVCIFQFASFFDRCYCNSSVIGLGKGAYDVINFTSSDVHAMKSAWIGSVSLSLGTATLFVLFVALYVDPPGPVSSK
;
A
#
# COMPACT_ATOMS: atom_id res chain seq x y z
N MET A 1 -44.44 -4.71 -2.80
CA MET A 1 -45.50 -5.62 -2.29
C MET A 1 -44.98 -7.04 -2.44
N LEU A 2 -45.23 -7.89 -1.44
CA LEU A 2 -44.66 -9.24 -1.19
C LEU A 2 -43.24 -9.26 -0.60
N PHE A 3 -43.15 -8.98 0.71
CA PHE A 3 -42.46 -9.80 1.73
C PHE A 3 -42.65 -9.08 3.08
N ALA A 4 -43.76 -9.38 3.76
CA ALA A 4 -43.97 -8.96 5.15
C ALA A 4 -44.72 -10.09 5.87
N GLN A 5 -44.09 -11.26 5.98
CA GLN A 5 -44.29 -12.05 7.18
C GLN A 5 -43.54 -11.31 8.28
N HIS A 6 -44.27 -10.72 9.24
CA HIS A 6 -43.69 -10.18 10.45
C HIS A 6 -42.97 -11.33 11.19
N VAL A 7 -41.68 -11.50 10.91
CA VAL A 7 -40.81 -12.29 11.78
C VAL A 7 -40.76 -11.53 13.10
N ALA A 8 -41.20 -12.15 14.19
CA ALA A 8 -41.16 -11.55 15.51
C ALA A 8 -39.71 -11.14 15.83
N ALA A 9 -39.45 -9.83 15.79
CA ALA A 9 -38.17 -9.25 16.14
C ALA A 9 -38.07 -9.13 17.66
N THR A 10 -36.87 -9.28 18.20
CA THR A 10 -36.65 -9.23 19.65
C THR A 10 -36.54 -7.77 20.12
N ASN A 11 -37.18 -7.44 21.23
CA ASN A 11 -36.99 -6.17 21.93
C ASN A 11 -36.31 -6.48 23.28
N PHE A 12 -34.99 -6.28 23.36
CA PHE A 12 -34.22 -6.68 24.54
C PHE A 12 -34.59 -5.90 25.78
N THR A 13 -34.86 -4.59 25.64
CA THR A 13 -35.29 -3.73 26.75
C THR A 13 -36.63 -4.19 27.32
N GLU A 14 -37.62 -4.45 26.47
CA GLU A 14 -38.93 -4.94 26.90
C GLU A 14 -38.83 -6.35 27.50
N CYS A 15 -38.01 -7.22 26.93
CA CYS A 15 -37.74 -8.55 27.49
C CYS A 15 -37.16 -8.45 28.91
N MET A 16 -36.15 -7.59 29.12
CA MET A 16 -35.54 -7.39 30.43
C MET A 16 -36.54 -6.85 31.44
N LEU A 17 -37.37 -5.85 31.06
CA LEU A 17 -38.41 -5.32 31.93
C LEU A 17 -39.41 -6.41 32.37
N ASN A 18 -39.82 -7.27 31.45
CA ASN A 18 -40.73 -8.39 31.75
C ASN A 18 -40.08 -9.42 32.71
N LEU A 19 -38.78 -9.70 32.54
CA LEU A 19 -38.04 -10.57 33.44
C LEU A 19 -37.86 -9.96 34.84
N GLN A 20 -37.60 -8.65 34.92
CA GLN A 20 -37.47 -7.92 36.18
C GLN A 20 -38.78 -7.85 36.98
N ALA A 21 -39.92 -7.79 36.27
CA ALA A 21 -41.26 -7.78 36.88
C ALA A 21 -41.76 -9.19 37.28
N GLY A 22 -41.09 -10.25 36.81
CA GLY A 22 -41.49 -11.65 37.01
C GLY A 22 -40.92 -12.30 38.27
N SER A 23 -41.05 -13.63 38.32
CA SER A 23 -40.46 -14.46 39.37
C SER A 23 -38.94 -14.61 39.19
N SER A 24 -38.22 -14.88 40.27
CA SER A 24 -36.80 -15.23 40.21
C SER A 24 -36.59 -16.53 39.43
N ILE A 25 -35.82 -16.44 38.35
CA ILE A 25 -35.49 -17.55 37.46
C ILE A 25 -33.97 -17.66 37.32
N ALA A 26 -33.49 -18.87 37.06
CA ALA A 26 -32.07 -19.11 36.82
C ALA A 26 -31.60 -18.37 35.56
N GLY A 27 -30.46 -17.69 35.65
CA GLY A 27 -29.85 -16.97 34.53
C GLY A 27 -30.01 -15.45 34.57
N LEU A 28 -30.66 -14.89 35.59
CA LEU A 28 -30.63 -13.44 35.87
C LEU A 28 -29.28 -13.06 36.49
N LEU A 29 -28.61 -12.07 35.90
CA LEU A 29 -27.25 -11.67 36.27
C LEU A 29 -27.12 -10.15 36.48
N ASP A 30 -26.04 -9.75 37.15
CA ASP A 30 -25.50 -8.38 37.11
C ASP A 30 -24.54 -8.19 35.91
N ASN A 31 -24.01 -6.98 35.73
CA ASN A 31 -23.13 -6.68 34.60
C ASN A 31 -21.73 -7.31 34.71
N ALA A 32 -21.37 -7.83 35.89
CA ALA A 32 -20.16 -8.62 36.09
C ALA A 32 -20.38 -10.12 35.81
N GLY A 33 -21.61 -10.52 35.45
CA GLY A 33 -21.97 -11.90 35.16
C GLY A 33 -22.28 -12.74 36.40
N HIS A 34 -22.44 -12.12 37.57
CA HIS A 34 -22.83 -12.83 38.80
C HIS A 34 -24.34 -12.97 38.90
N SER A 35 -24.82 -14.09 39.43
CA SER A 35 -26.26 -14.32 39.59
C SER A 35 -26.88 -13.39 40.63
N VAL A 36 -28.05 -12.86 40.29
CA VAL A 36 -28.86 -12.04 41.21
C VAL A 36 -30.08 -12.83 41.70
N THR A 37 -30.41 -12.68 42.98
CA THR A 37 -31.55 -13.36 43.59
C THR A 37 -32.86 -12.60 43.38
N ALA A 38 -32.80 -11.27 43.43
CA ALA A 38 -33.92 -10.38 43.20
C ALA A 38 -34.02 -9.99 41.72
N PRO A 39 -35.12 -10.32 41.01
CA PRO A 39 -35.28 -9.99 39.59
C PRO A 39 -35.14 -8.50 39.28
N ALA A 40 -35.62 -7.63 40.16
CA ALA A 40 -35.51 -6.18 40.01
C ALA A 40 -34.05 -5.66 39.92
N ASN A 41 -33.09 -6.43 40.43
CA ASN A 41 -31.67 -6.07 40.39
C ASN A 41 -30.94 -6.64 39.15
N ALA A 42 -31.62 -7.43 38.31
CA ALA A 42 -31.02 -8.00 37.11
C ALA A 42 -30.76 -6.90 36.07
N THR A 43 -29.52 -6.81 35.61
CA THR A 43 -29.12 -5.88 34.54
C THR A 43 -28.59 -6.62 33.32
N ALA A 44 -28.33 -7.92 33.47
CA ALA A 44 -27.89 -8.83 32.43
C ALA A 44 -28.58 -10.21 32.54
N ILE A 45 -28.48 -11.00 31.48
CA ILE A 45 -29.04 -12.36 31.43
C ILE A 45 -28.09 -13.34 30.76
N THR A 46 -28.10 -14.62 31.17
CA THR A 46 -27.32 -15.66 30.49
C THR A 46 -27.77 -15.82 29.04
N TYR A 47 -26.86 -16.27 28.17
CA TYR A 47 -27.18 -16.55 26.77
C TYR A 47 -28.37 -17.51 26.60
N GLU A 48 -28.42 -18.58 27.42
CA GLU A 48 -29.51 -19.56 27.37
C GLU A 48 -30.85 -18.93 27.76
N LEU A 49 -30.86 -18.11 28.82
CA LEU A 49 -32.07 -17.41 29.25
C LEU A 49 -32.53 -16.39 28.18
N CYS A 50 -31.60 -15.63 27.60
CA CYS A 50 -31.87 -14.70 26.52
C CYS A 50 -32.57 -15.40 25.34
N LYS A 51 -32.02 -16.53 24.90
CA LYS A 51 -32.57 -17.29 23.78
C LYS A 51 -33.95 -17.86 24.08
N SER A 52 -34.19 -18.35 25.30
CA SER A 52 -35.47 -18.94 25.68
C SER A 52 -36.56 -17.90 25.99
N ALA A 53 -36.19 -16.76 26.57
CA ALA A 53 -37.14 -15.74 27.04
C ALA A 53 -37.36 -14.61 26.01
N CYS A 54 -36.28 -14.12 25.39
CA CYS A 54 -36.34 -13.00 24.44
C CYS A 54 -36.42 -13.45 22.97
N GLY A 55 -36.02 -14.70 22.70
CA GLY A 55 -35.95 -15.26 21.35
C GLY A 55 -34.57 -15.15 20.72
N ALA A 56 -34.39 -15.81 19.56
CA ALA A 56 -33.10 -15.90 18.87
C ALA A 56 -32.93 -14.89 17.72
N ASN A 57 -33.97 -14.10 17.42
CA ASN A 57 -34.00 -13.19 16.29
C ASN A 57 -33.29 -11.88 16.62
N PRO A 58 -32.82 -11.14 15.60
CA PRO A 58 -32.29 -9.80 15.79
C PRO A 58 -33.35 -8.80 16.25
N GLU A 59 -32.89 -7.66 16.76
CA GLU A 59 -33.70 -6.45 16.86
C GLU A 59 -34.25 -6.02 15.49
N PRO A 60 -35.42 -5.34 15.45
CA PRO A 60 -36.02 -4.92 14.19
C PRO A 60 -35.14 -3.89 13.47
N PHE A 61 -35.04 -4.02 12.15
CA PHE A 61 -34.36 -3.03 11.33
C PHE A 61 -35.02 -1.65 11.46
N GLN A 62 -34.21 -0.63 11.79
CA GLN A 62 -34.66 0.75 11.85
C GLN A 62 -33.94 1.61 10.80
N TRP A 63 -34.69 2.09 9.81
CA TRP A 63 -34.12 2.90 8.72
C TRP A 63 -33.46 4.19 9.21
N SER A 64 -34.03 4.83 10.23
CA SER A 64 -33.49 6.05 10.84
C SER A 64 -32.08 5.83 11.42
N ILE A 65 -31.89 4.75 12.20
CA ILE A 65 -30.60 4.36 12.76
C ILE A 65 -29.63 3.99 11.63
N PHE A 66 -30.06 3.11 10.71
CA PHE A 66 -29.21 2.67 9.61
C PHE A 66 -28.68 3.85 8.78
N SER A 67 -29.58 4.72 8.31
CA SER A 67 -29.23 5.86 7.45
C SER A 67 -28.32 6.85 8.17
N SER A 68 -28.61 7.14 9.44
CA SER A 68 -27.77 8.01 10.28
C SER A 68 -26.36 7.44 10.45
N GLN A 69 -26.25 6.20 10.93
CA GLN A 69 -24.96 5.55 11.21
C GLN A 69 -24.15 5.34 9.91
N PHE A 70 -24.79 4.90 8.82
CA PHE A 70 -24.13 4.72 7.53
C PHE A 70 -23.56 6.04 6.99
N SER A 71 -24.36 7.11 7.02
CA SER A 71 -23.96 8.42 6.50
C SER A 71 -22.85 9.06 7.33
N ALA A 72 -22.87 8.85 8.64
CA ALA A 72 -21.89 9.44 9.56
C ALA A 72 -20.57 8.68 9.60
N TRP A 73 -20.60 7.33 9.55
CA TRP A 73 -19.44 6.49 9.85
C TRP A 73 -18.84 5.73 8.68
N LEU A 74 -19.57 5.56 7.57
CA LEU A 74 -19.07 4.79 6.41
C LEU A 74 -18.99 5.60 5.13
N LEU A 75 -20.01 6.39 4.81
CA LEU A 75 -20.09 7.14 3.56
C LEU A 75 -18.87 8.03 3.28
N PRO A 76 -18.29 8.76 4.27
CA PRO A 76 -17.09 9.56 4.04
C PRO A 76 -15.89 8.72 3.57
N TRP A 77 -15.74 7.50 4.09
CA TRP A 77 -14.66 6.59 3.70
C TRP A 77 -14.87 6.04 2.30
N LEU A 78 -16.10 5.70 1.93
CA LEU A 78 -16.43 5.28 0.56
C LEU A 78 -16.11 6.38 -0.45
N ALA A 79 -16.37 7.65 -0.10
CA ALA A 79 -15.97 8.79 -0.92
C ALA A 79 -14.44 8.86 -1.07
N LEU A 80 -13.66 8.68 0.00
CA LEU A 80 -12.19 8.69 -0.07
C LEU A 80 -11.59 7.54 -0.88
N ILE A 81 -12.26 6.38 -1.00
CA ILE A 81 -11.78 5.28 -1.85
C ILE A 81 -11.64 5.76 -3.31
N SER A 82 -12.52 6.67 -3.75
CA SER A 82 -12.44 7.26 -5.09
C SER A 82 -11.19 8.12 -5.32
N GLN A 83 -10.52 8.54 -4.25
CA GLN A 83 -9.29 9.35 -4.29
C GLN A 83 -8.02 8.49 -4.31
N LEU A 84 -8.14 7.16 -4.27
CA LEU A 84 -6.99 6.29 -4.49
C LEU A 84 -6.43 6.48 -5.92
N PRO A 85 -5.11 6.37 -6.11
CA PRO A 85 -4.48 6.53 -7.41
C PRO A 85 -4.88 5.40 -8.37
N PHE A 86 -5.57 5.79 -9.45
CA PHE A 86 -5.91 4.93 -10.58
C PHE A 86 -5.18 5.42 -11.84
N GLY A 87 -4.81 4.50 -12.73
CA GLY A 87 -4.05 4.83 -13.94
C GLY A 87 -3.52 3.62 -14.72
N SER A 88 -3.91 2.42 -14.30
CA SER A 88 -3.51 1.19 -14.98
C SER A 88 -4.10 1.12 -16.39
N ARG A 89 -3.38 0.45 -17.30
CA ARG A 89 -3.77 0.21 -18.69
C ARG A 89 -5.17 -0.38 -18.83
N TYR A 90 -5.51 -1.34 -17.96
CA TYR A 90 -6.81 -2.02 -17.98
C TYR A 90 -7.68 -1.57 -16.82
N LYS A 91 -8.98 -1.34 -17.09
CA LYS A 91 -9.98 -1.00 -16.06
C LYS A 91 -10.07 -2.07 -14.96
N SER A 92 -9.87 -3.35 -15.31
CA SER A 92 -9.82 -4.46 -14.36
C SER A 92 -8.73 -4.28 -13.30
N ASP A 93 -7.60 -3.69 -13.68
CA ASP A 93 -6.46 -3.52 -12.78
C ASP A 93 -6.70 -2.36 -11.81
N ASN A 94 -7.44 -1.33 -12.24
CA ASN A 94 -7.91 -0.26 -11.36
C ASN A 94 -8.96 -0.76 -10.35
N LEU A 95 -9.88 -1.64 -10.78
CA LEU A 95 -10.81 -2.28 -9.85
C LEU A 95 -10.04 -3.18 -8.86
N MET A 96 -9.10 -3.98 -9.36
CA MET A 96 -8.27 -4.84 -8.52
C MET A 96 -7.39 -4.03 -7.56
N SER A 97 -6.88 -2.86 -7.96
CA SER A 97 -6.11 -2.01 -7.05
C SER A 97 -6.95 -1.49 -5.88
N MET A 98 -8.21 -1.13 -6.15
CA MET A 98 -9.18 -0.78 -5.10
C MET A 98 -9.42 -1.95 -4.15
N LEU A 99 -9.74 -3.14 -4.69
CA LEU A 99 -10.02 -4.34 -3.89
C LEU A 99 -8.79 -4.81 -3.09
N LEU A 100 -7.58 -4.68 -3.64
CA LEU A 100 -6.35 -4.98 -2.92
C LEU A 100 -6.08 -4.00 -1.78
N THR A 101 -6.37 -2.71 -1.98
CA THR A 101 -6.13 -1.68 -0.97
C THR A 101 -7.14 -1.79 0.18
N VAL A 102 -8.43 -1.94 -0.14
CA VAL A 102 -9.50 -2.10 0.89
C VAL A 102 -9.41 -3.47 1.54
N GLY A 103 -9.13 -4.54 0.79
CA GLY A 103 -8.98 -5.89 1.32
C GLY A 103 -7.70 -6.09 2.13
N SER A 104 -6.68 -5.26 1.93
CA SER A 104 -5.44 -5.28 2.70
C SER A 104 -4.88 -3.87 2.91
N PRO A 105 -5.29 -3.19 3.99
CA PRO A 105 -4.72 -1.89 4.36
C PRO A 105 -3.20 -1.95 4.53
N ALA A 106 -2.67 -3.07 5.06
CA ALA A 106 -1.23 -3.32 5.14
C ALA A 106 -0.55 -3.30 3.76
N LEU A 107 -1.14 -3.90 2.73
CA LEU A 107 -0.54 -3.88 1.38
C LEU A 107 -0.54 -2.47 0.78
N GLY A 108 -1.63 -1.72 0.97
CA GLY A 108 -1.70 -0.32 0.56
C GLY A 108 -0.64 0.55 1.23
N ALA A 109 -0.54 0.45 2.56
CA ALA A 109 0.42 1.22 3.36
C ALA A 109 1.87 0.81 3.07
N TYR A 110 2.13 -0.49 2.93
CA TYR A 110 3.43 -1.03 2.56
C TYR A 110 3.91 -0.46 1.23
N SER A 111 3.04 -0.48 0.22
CA SER A 111 3.39 -0.04 -1.14
C SER A 111 3.72 1.44 -1.19
N LEU A 112 2.99 2.27 -0.43
CA LEU A 112 3.26 3.69 -0.26
C LEU A 112 4.62 3.92 0.41
N ILE A 113 4.85 3.37 1.60
CA ILE A 113 6.10 3.57 2.34
C ILE A 113 7.30 3.06 1.56
N PHE A 114 7.16 1.91 0.91
CA PHE A 114 8.23 1.37 0.08
C PHE A 114 8.57 2.29 -1.10
N THR A 115 7.57 2.97 -1.67
CA THR A 115 7.79 3.98 -2.72
C THR A 115 8.61 5.16 -2.21
N VAL A 116 8.22 5.70 -1.05
CA VAL A 116 8.95 6.80 -0.39
C VAL A 116 10.41 6.41 -0.11
N LEU A 117 10.62 5.23 0.48
CA LEU A 117 11.96 4.73 0.80
C LEU A 117 12.83 4.45 -0.43
N ASN A 118 12.21 4.03 -1.54
CA ASN A 118 12.89 3.84 -2.80
C ASN A 118 13.34 5.14 -3.43
N GLY A 119 12.50 6.18 -3.42
CA GLY A 119 12.87 7.53 -3.84
C GLY A 119 14.10 8.05 -3.08
N GLN A 120 14.09 7.89 -1.76
CA GLN A 120 15.21 8.25 -0.87
C GLN A 120 16.48 7.44 -1.14
N TRP A 121 16.32 6.16 -1.48
CA TRP A 121 17.46 5.31 -1.80
C TRP A 121 18.10 5.69 -3.13
N VAL A 122 17.32 5.91 -4.20
CA VAL A 122 17.88 6.25 -5.52
C VAL A 122 18.59 7.60 -5.50
N ALA A 123 18.05 8.59 -4.78
CA ALA A 123 18.71 9.88 -4.57
C ALA A 123 20.09 9.73 -3.93
N ARG A 124 20.18 8.95 -2.83
CA ARG A 124 21.44 8.67 -2.15
C ARG A 124 22.40 7.83 -2.99
N ARG A 125 21.88 6.86 -3.76
CA ARG A 125 22.69 5.97 -4.60
C ARG A 125 23.41 6.70 -5.72
N LEU A 126 22.79 7.74 -6.27
CA LEU A 126 23.36 8.58 -7.32
C LEU A 126 24.11 9.81 -6.77
N SER A 127 23.99 10.10 -5.48
CA SER A 127 24.71 11.20 -4.84
C SER A 127 26.23 10.97 -4.86
N GLY A 128 26.99 12.03 -5.09
CA GLY A 128 28.45 11.97 -5.21
C GLY A 128 28.99 11.48 -6.55
N ILE A 129 28.15 10.97 -7.45
CA ILE A 129 28.58 10.61 -8.82
C ILE A 129 28.69 11.88 -9.66
N LYS A 130 29.92 12.24 -10.06
CA LYS A 130 30.21 13.40 -10.92
C LYS A 130 30.24 12.97 -12.38
N TYR A 131 29.10 13.01 -13.05
CA TYR A 131 28.98 12.73 -14.48
C TYR A 131 27.77 13.48 -15.08
N PRO A 132 27.75 13.81 -16.39
CA PRO A 132 26.58 14.36 -17.07
C PRO A 132 25.29 13.56 -16.79
N ASN A 133 24.16 14.25 -16.77
CA ASN A 133 22.80 13.70 -16.61
C ASN A 133 22.47 12.94 -15.32
N VAL A 134 23.37 12.77 -14.35
CA VAL A 134 23.08 12.04 -13.09
C VAL A 134 21.82 12.57 -12.38
N ARG A 135 21.63 13.89 -12.34
CA ARG A 135 20.43 14.52 -11.75
C ARG A 135 19.15 14.23 -12.55
N LYS A 136 19.24 14.21 -13.88
CA LYS A 136 18.11 13.85 -14.77
C LYS A 136 17.78 12.36 -14.62
N ALA A 137 18.79 11.50 -14.56
CA ALA A 137 18.64 10.06 -14.34
C ALA A 137 17.96 9.74 -13.02
N TRP A 138 18.33 10.42 -11.93
CA TRP A 138 17.62 10.29 -10.64
C TRP A 138 16.12 10.58 -10.78
N ARG A 139 15.75 11.71 -11.40
CA ARG A 139 14.34 12.08 -11.61
C ARG A 139 13.60 11.04 -12.45
N VAL A 140 14.19 10.61 -13.56
CA VAL A 140 13.61 9.59 -14.44
C VAL A 140 13.38 8.28 -13.69
N LEU A 141 14.41 7.75 -13.01
CA LEU A 141 14.32 6.47 -12.31
C LEU A 141 13.32 6.51 -11.15
N ALA A 142 13.26 7.61 -10.40
CA ALA A 142 12.28 7.81 -9.34
C ALA A 142 10.84 7.86 -9.91
N SER A 143 10.63 8.60 -11.00
CA SER A 143 9.32 8.70 -11.66
C SER A 143 8.85 7.38 -12.27
N LEU A 144 9.76 6.53 -12.76
CA LEU A 144 9.43 5.26 -13.39
C LEU A 144 9.21 4.10 -12.41
N GLN A 145 9.22 4.36 -11.10
CA GLN A 145 9.02 3.31 -10.08
C GLN A 145 7.68 2.57 -10.19
N GLN A 146 6.64 3.25 -10.69
CA GLN A 146 5.31 2.63 -10.88
C GLN A 146 5.13 1.97 -12.25
N SER A 147 6.19 1.91 -13.06
CA SER A 147 6.15 1.29 -14.39
C SER A 147 6.92 -0.03 -14.40
N ALA A 148 6.62 -0.91 -15.36
CA ALA A 148 7.39 -2.11 -15.64
C ALA A 148 8.70 -1.75 -16.38
N LEU A 149 9.57 -0.97 -15.71
CA LEU A 149 10.86 -0.55 -16.23
C LEU A 149 11.71 -1.78 -16.58
N ARG A 150 12.38 -1.71 -17.73
CA ARG A 150 13.38 -2.68 -18.19
C ARG A 150 14.57 -1.96 -18.81
N ILE A 151 15.71 -2.62 -18.70
CA ILE A 151 16.99 -2.13 -19.19
C ILE A 151 17.59 -3.15 -20.14
N ASP A 152 18.14 -2.67 -21.25
CA ASP A 152 18.87 -3.49 -22.22
C ASP A 152 20.22 -2.84 -22.56
N ASP A 153 21.31 -3.52 -22.19
CA ASP A 153 22.68 -3.14 -22.60
C ASP A 153 23.27 -4.14 -23.61
N SER A 154 22.43 -4.98 -24.22
CA SER A 154 22.84 -5.66 -25.46
C SER A 154 23.23 -4.59 -26.48
N GLU A 155 24.31 -4.84 -27.21
CA GLU A 155 24.75 -3.93 -28.29
C GLU A 155 25.06 -2.49 -27.83
N GLY A 156 25.24 -2.25 -26.52
CA GLY A 156 25.64 -0.95 -25.97
C GLY A 156 24.55 0.10 -25.95
N HIS A 157 23.26 -0.29 -25.99
CA HIS A 157 22.15 0.66 -25.96
C HIS A 157 22.10 1.50 -24.69
N LEU A 158 22.09 0.88 -23.49
CA LEU A 158 22.16 1.62 -22.23
C LEU A 158 23.46 2.43 -22.12
N SER A 159 24.59 1.79 -22.42
CA SER A 159 25.90 2.46 -22.32
C SER A 159 25.97 3.71 -23.21
N SER A 160 25.40 3.65 -24.41
CA SER A 160 25.28 4.81 -25.32
C SER A 160 24.42 5.92 -24.72
N LEU A 161 23.27 5.59 -24.12
CA LEU A 161 22.39 6.57 -23.45
C LEU A 161 23.10 7.30 -22.31
N ILE A 162 23.99 6.62 -21.59
CA ILE A 162 24.73 7.20 -20.47
C ILE A 162 25.89 8.07 -20.97
N VAL A 163 26.63 7.59 -21.96
CA VAL A 163 27.96 8.09 -22.26
C VAL A 163 27.96 9.16 -23.35
N LEU A 164 27.25 8.95 -24.45
CA LEU A 164 27.27 9.84 -25.62
C LEU A 164 26.65 11.21 -25.31
N SER A 165 27.24 12.29 -25.83
CA SER A 165 26.71 13.65 -25.62
C SER A 165 25.41 13.90 -26.39
N GLU A 166 25.20 13.21 -27.51
CA GLU A 166 23.96 13.28 -28.30
C GLU A 166 22.72 12.84 -27.49
N ASN A 167 22.91 12.06 -26.42
CA ASN A 167 21.85 11.59 -25.54
C ASN A 167 21.56 12.53 -24.34
N ASP A 168 22.25 13.68 -24.23
CA ASP A 168 21.96 14.67 -23.17
C ASP A 168 20.55 15.26 -23.31
N GLU A 169 20.11 15.47 -24.57
CA GLU A 169 18.75 15.87 -24.91
C GLU A 169 17.73 14.74 -24.63
N TRP A 170 18.11 13.47 -24.76
CA TRP A 170 17.24 12.34 -24.44
C TRP A 170 16.87 12.33 -22.95
N TRP A 171 17.86 12.52 -22.08
CA TRP A 171 17.63 12.61 -20.63
C TRP A 171 16.80 13.84 -20.26
N GLU A 172 16.95 14.93 -21.00
CA GLU A 172 16.16 16.15 -20.80
C GLU A 172 14.70 15.97 -21.19
N GLU A 173 14.46 15.47 -22.39
CA GLU A 173 13.13 15.20 -22.94
C GLU A 173 12.37 14.23 -22.04
N LEU A 174 13.03 13.14 -21.62
CA LEU A 174 12.39 12.17 -20.75
C LEU A 174 12.12 12.72 -19.34
N ALA A 175 13.08 13.44 -18.76
CA ALA A 175 12.88 14.07 -17.45
C ALA A 175 11.71 15.07 -17.50
N HIS A 176 11.66 15.91 -18.53
CA HIS A 176 10.59 16.90 -18.73
C HIS A 176 9.23 16.22 -18.99
N GLY A 177 9.19 15.18 -19.84
CA GLY A 177 7.96 14.43 -20.12
C GLY A 177 7.38 13.72 -18.90
N LEU A 178 8.23 13.37 -17.92
CA LEU A 178 7.83 12.77 -16.64
C LEU A 178 7.62 13.80 -15.52
N ASP A 179 8.03 15.06 -15.72
CA ASP A 179 7.89 16.16 -14.77
C ASP A 179 6.49 16.77 -14.85
N TYR A 180 5.50 15.94 -14.53
CA TYR A 180 4.15 16.40 -14.32
C TYR A 180 3.76 16.15 -12.89
N THR A 181 3.53 17.21 -12.14
CA THR A 181 2.84 17.09 -10.86
C THR A 181 1.38 16.77 -11.15
N GLN A 182 0.92 15.60 -10.72
CA GLN A 182 -0.51 15.44 -10.47
C GLN A 182 -0.77 16.26 -9.21
N THR A 183 -0.95 17.56 -9.41
CA THR A 183 -1.18 18.54 -8.34
C THR A 183 -2.38 18.09 -7.54
N TRP A 184 -2.36 18.44 -6.25
CA TRP A 184 -3.51 18.31 -5.37
C TRP A 184 -4.70 18.93 -6.09
N SER A 185 -5.65 18.12 -6.57
CA SER A 185 -6.86 18.71 -7.13
C SER A 185 -7.54 19.42 -5.96
N LEU A 186 -7.97 20.67 -6.16
CA LEU A 186 -8.69 21.42 -5.13
C LEU A 186 -9.86 20.59 -4.56
N SER A 187 -10.46 19.76 -5.42
CA SER A 187 -11.47 18.75 -5.09
C SER A 187 -10.96 17.72 -4.07
N ALA A 188 -9.82 17.08 -4.31
CA ALA A 188 -9.24 16.10 -3.38
C ALA A 188 -8.92 16.71 -2.03
N VAL A 189 -8.37 17.94 -2.00
CA VAL A 189 -8.10 18.67 -0.74
C VAL A 189 -9.38 18.91 0.03
N SER A 190 -10.40 19.43 -0.65
CA SER A 190 -11.70 19.75 -0.06
C SER A 190 -12.36 18.49 0.51
N GLN A 191 -12.31 17.37 -0.21
CA GLN A 191 -12.86 16.10 0.27
C GLN A 191 -12.17 15.59 1.53
N ILE A 192 -10.84 15.68 1.61
CA ILE A 192 -10.09 15.28 2.82
C ILE A 192 -10.48 16.17 4.01
N ILE A 193 -10.56 17.49 3.80
CA ILE A 193 -10.98 18.43 4.85
C ILE A 193 -12.40 18.08 5.33
N TRP A 194 -13.34 17.84 4.40
CA TRP A 194 -14.70 17.48 4.77
C TRP A 194 -14.79 16.16 5.52
N VAL A 195 -14.01 15.15 5.13
CA VAL A 195 -13.97 13.87 5.85
C VAL A 195 -13.39 14.05 7.26
N LEU A 196 -12.35 14.87 7.43
CA LEU A 196 -11.79 15.19 8.75
C LEU A 196 -12.79 15.91 9.65
N VAL A 197 -13.47 16.93 9.13
CA VAL A 197 -14.49 17.69 9.88
C VAL A 197 -15.67 16.79 10.25
N ALA A 198 -16.17 16.01 9.29
CA ALA A 198 -17.25 15.06 9.54
C ALA A 198 -16.85 14.04 10.62
N TYR A 199 -15.68 13.41 10.48
CA TYR A 199 -15.18 12.45 11.46
C TYR A 199 -15.03 13.07 12.86
N LEU A 200 -14.49 14.29 12.95
CA LEU A 200 -14.34 14.99 14.23
C LEU A 200 -15.69 15.21 14.91
N PHE A 201 -16.68 15.74 14.19
CA PHE A 201 -18.01 15.96 14.75
C PHE A 201 -18.70 14.66 15.14
N THR A 202 -18.61 13.62 14.31
CA THR A 202 -19.19 12.32 14.63
C THR A 202 -18.56 11.69 15.87
N VAL A 203 -17.24 11.82 16.06
CA VAL A 203 -16.55 11.33 17.27
C VAL A 203 -16.98 12.13 18.50
N ILE A 204 -17.06 13.47 18.41
CA ILE A 204 -17.50 14.31 19.55
C ILE A 204 -18.92 13.93 19.98
N ASP A 205 -19.85 13.79 19.02
CA ASP A 205 -21.23 13.39 19.28
C ASP A 205 -21.30 12.02 19.97
N SER A 206 -20.55 11.03 19.46
CA SER A 206 -20.51 9.69 20.07
C SER A 206 -19.97 9.65 21.50
N LEU A 207 -19.08 10.58 21.87
CA LEU A 207 -18.53 10.67 23.24
C LEU A 207 -19.42 11.49 24.18
N ALA A 208 -20.31 12.32 23.63
CA ALA A 208 -21.28 13.10 24.39
C ALA A 208 -22.45 12.23 24.85
N ASP A 209 -22.95 11.34 24.00
CA ASP A 209 -24.03 10.41 24.31
C ASP A 209 -23.65 8.94 24.01
N PRO A 210 -22.83 8.32 24.88
CA PRO A 210 -22.27 6.99 24.64
C PRO A 210 -23.32 5.86 24.74
N THR A 211 -24.51 6.13 25.29
CA THR A 211 -25.58 5.14 25.47
C THR A 211 -26.56 5.05 24.30
N ASN A 212 -26.51 6.02 23.38
CA ASN A 212 -27.42 6.04 22.26
C ASN A 212 -26.98 5.05 21.18
N SER A 213 -27.82 4.06 20.87
CA SER A 213 -27.57 3.07 19.81
C SER A 213 -26.24 2.31 19.94
N VAL A 214 -25.80 2.01 21.17
CA VAL A 214 -24.49 1.38 21.46
C VAL A 214 -24.21 0.16 20.60
N ASN A 215 -25.25 -0.65 20.37
CA ASN A 215 -25.16 -1.88 19.59
C ASN A 215 -25.03 -1.63 18.07
N SER A 216 -25.65 -0.60 17.55
CA SER A 216 -25.51 -0.18 16.15
C SER A 216 -24.46 0.94 15.94
N SER A 217 -23.71 1.30 16.99
CA SER A 217 -22.74 2.40 16.97
C SER A 217 -21.67 2.18 15.90
N GLY A 218 -21.52 3.16 15.01
CA GLY A 218 -20.53 3.14 13.94
C GLY A 218 -19.13 3.57 14.35
N GLN A 219 -18.86 3.86 15.62
CA GLN A 219 -17.54 4.32 16.05
C GLN A 219 -16.43 3.31 15.75
N GLY A 220 -16.71 2.02 15.93
CA GLY A 220 -15.80 0.95 15.52
C GLY A 220 -15.48 1.00 14.03
N VAL A 221 -16.49 1.24 13.18
CA VAL A 221 -16.33 1.40 11.72
C VAL A 221 -15.46 2.61 11.41
N GLY A 222 -15.70 3.75 12.07
CA GLY A 222 -14.89 4.95 11.91
C GLY A 222 -13.40 4.71 12.19
N ALA A 223 -13.09 4.01 13.28
CA ALA A 223 -11.70 3.65 13.61
C ALA A 223 -11.11 2.64 12.61
N VAL A 224 -11.90 1.62 12.20
CA VAL A 224 -11.46 0.61 11.22
C VAL A 224 -11.07 1.22 9.89
N PHE A 225 -11.79 2.23 9.39
CA PHE A 225 -11.49 2.85 8.10
C PHE A 225 -10.50 4.03 8.16
N LEU A 226 -10.09 4.46 9.36
CA LEU A 226 -9.22 5.61 9.53
C LEU A 226 -7.87 5.48 8.81
N TRP A 227 -7.38 4.26 8.54
CA TRP A 227 -6.15 4.03 7.76
C TRP A 227 -6.21 4.59 6.34
N LEU A 228 -7.41 4.78 5.78
CA LEU A 228 -7.57 5.24 4.40
C LEU A 228 -7.05 6.67 4.24
N LEU A 229 -7.26 7.50 5.27
CA LEU A 229 -6.83 8.90 5.29
C LEU A 229 -5.30 9.07 5.16
N PRO A 230 -4.44 8.45 5.99
CA PRO A 230 -2.99 8.52 5.82
C PRO A 230 -2.51 7.95 4.47
N ILE A 231 -3.16 6.90 3.95
CA ILE A 231 -2.81 6.34 2.64
C ILE A 231 -3.13 7.33 1.51
N VAL A 232 -4.33 7.90 1.50
CA VAL A 232 -4.75 8.88 0.47
C VAL A 232 -3.88 10.13 0.55
N ILE A 233 -3.68 10.71 1.74
CA ILE A 233 -2.79 11.86 1.94
C ILE A 233 -1.38 11.53 1.45
N GLY A 234 -0.84 10.36 1.80
CA GLY A 234 0.49 9.97 1.39
C GLY A 234 0.64 9.79 -0.12
N TYR A 235 -0.36 9.23 -0.80
CA TYR A 235 -0.35 9.14 -2.27
C TYR A 235 -0.47 10.51 -2.94
N LEU A 236 -1.25 11.44 -2.38
CA LEU A 236 -1.33 12.81 -2.90
C LEU A 236 -0.01 13.57 -2.71
N GLN A 237 0.65 13.42 -1.56
CA GLN A 237 1.97 14.00 -1.33
C GLN A 237 3.01 13.43 -2.30
N LEU A 238 3.02 12.11 -2.48
CA LEU A 238 3.97 11.41 -3.35
C LEU A 238 3.73 11.68 -4.86
N SER A 239 2.48 11.93 -5.27
CA SER A 239 2.07 12.15 -6.67
C SER A 239 2.66 11.10 -7.64
N PRO A 240 2.42 9.79 -7.40
CA PRO A 240 3.04 8.71 -8.16
C PRO A 240 2.66 8.79 -9.64
N LYS A 241 3.63 8.55 -10.53
CA LYS A 241 3.40 8.52 -11.99
C LYS A 241 2.74 7.21 -12.40
N CYS A 242 1.44 7.10 -12.16
CA CYS A 242 0.68 5.87 -12.39
C CYS A 242 -0.17 5.88 -13.66
N ASP A 243 -0.22 6.98 -14.42
CA ASP A 243 -0.90 7.05 -15.72
C ASP A 243 -0.08 6.31 -16.78
N PHE A 244 -0.50 5.09 -17.12
CA PHE A 244 0.24 4.22 -18.05
C PHE A 244 0.45 4.87 -19.42
N GLU A 245 -0.59 5.49 -20.00
CA GLU A 245 -0.53 6.07 -21.35
C GLU A 245 0.44 7.26 -21.35
N ARG A 246 0.31 8.17 -20.37
CA ARG A 246 1.18 9.34 -20.28
C ARG A 246 2.65 8.97 -20.05
N VAL A 247 2.91 8.01 -19.16
CA VAL A 247 4.27 7.55 -18.84
C VAL A 247 4.87 6.80 -20.03
N ARG A 248 4.10 5.91 -20.68
CA ARG A 248 4.54 5.20 -21.89
C ARG A 248 4.88 6.18 -23.01
N ASP A 249 3.99 7.13 -23.28
CA ASP A 249 4.19 8.09 -24.36
C ASP A 249 5.43 8.97 -24.11
N ALA A 250 5.72 9.34 -22.86
CA ALA A 250 6.94 10.06 -22.53
C ALA A 250 8.21 9.24 -22.83
N VAL A 251 8.22 7.95 -22.43
CA VAL A 251 9.35 7.04 -22.71
C VAL A 251 9.49 6.77 -24.22
N ASP A 252 8.39 6.57 -24.93
CA ASP A 252 8.40 6.30 -26.36
C ASP A 252 8.81 7.52 -27.19
N ARG A 253 8.35 8.72 -26.82
CA ARG A 253 8.78 9.96 -27.46
C ARG A 253 10.28 10.17 -27.31
N ALA A 254 10.83 10.06 -26.11
CA ALA A 254 12.26 10.21 -25.88
C ALA A 254 13.06 9.19 -26.72
N ASN A 255 12.66 7.92 -26.66
CA ASN A 255 13.34 6.84 -27.38
C ASN A 255 13.30 6.99 -28.91
N THR A 256 12.18 7.42 -29.50
CA THR A 256 12.06 7.53 -30.96
C THR A 256 12.66 8.81 -31.52
N SER A 257 12.62 9.91 -30.76
CA SER A 257 13.03 11.23 -31.25
C SER A 257 14.46 11.63 -30.90
N LYS A 258 15.03 11.12 -29.79
CA LYS A 258 16.30 11.63 -29.23
C LYS A 258 17.32 10.56 -28.85
N ALA A 259 17.03 9.26 -29.00
CA ALA A 259 17.97 8.22 -28.61
C ALA A 259 19.00 7.93 -29.72
N TYR A 260 20.28 7.98 -29.36
CA TYR A 260 21.42 7.66 -30.23
C TYR A 260 22.20 6.46 -29.69
N ARG A 261 22.71 5.64 -30.62
CA ARG A 261 23.60 4.52 -30.35
C ARG A 261 24.94 4.76 -31.03
N ALA A 262 26.02 4.39 -30.35
CA ALA A 262 27.36 4.39 -30.93
C ALA A 262 27.44 3.43 -32.13
N SER A 263 28.17 3.81 -33.18
CA SER A 263 28.37 2.93 -34.33
C SER A 263 29.34 1.78 -33.97
N PRO A 264 29.17 0.58 -34.56
CA PRO A 264 30.18 -0.48 -34.46
C PRO A 264 31.52 -0.15 -35.15
N TYR A 265 31.58 0.91 -35.98
CA TYR A 265 32.79 1.28 -36.73
C TYR A 265 33.28 2.69 -36.37
N ASN A 266 34.59 2.85 -36.17
CA ASN A 266 35.25 4.12 -35.79
C ASN A 266 34.99 5.30 -36.74
N SER A 267 34.62 5.05 -38.00
CA SER A 267 34.42 6.06 -39.03
C SER A 267 32.99 6.57 -39.18
N GLN A 268 32.04 6.03 -38.41
CA GLN A 268 30.62 6.38 -38.51
C GLN A 268 30.15 7.15 -37.28
N ALA A 269 29.41 8.24 -37.52
CA ALA A 269 28.75 8.99 -36.47
C ALA A 269 27.72 8.12 -35.73
N PRO A 270 27.41 8.44 -34.45
CA PRO A 270 26.32 7.79 -33.72
C PRO A 270 25.02 7.83 -34.52
N ALA A 271 24.33 6.70 -34.58
CA ALA A 271 23.09 6.55 -35.32
C ALA A 271 21.88 6.70 -34.40
N ARG A 272 20.82 7.36 -34.87
CA ARG A 272 19.55 7.43 -34.14
C ARG A 272 18.91 6.04 -34.09
N VAL A 273 18.40 5.66 -32.93
CA VAL A 273 17.66 4.40 -32.73
C VAL A 273 16.22 4.60 -33.23
N LEU A 274 15.97 4.22 -34.48
CA LEU A 274 14.64 4.38 -35.10
C LEU A 274 13.66 3.25 -34.73
N SER A 275 14.16 2.04 -34.50
CA SER A 275 13.36 0.86 -34.16
C SER A 275 14.20 -0.21 -33.45
N GLY A 276 13.53 -1.19 -32.84
CA GLY A 276 14.19 -2.33 -32.19
C GLY A 276 14.48 -2.12 -30.69
N ARG A 277 15.64 -2.62 -30.25
CA ARG A 277 16.03 -2.63 -28.83
C ARG A 277 16.39 -1.22 -28.34
N ARG A 278 16.06 -0.95 -27.07
CA ARG A 278 16.21 0.36 -26.44
C ARG A 278 16.89 0.20 -25.09
N GLY A 279 17.75 1.15 -24.73
CA GLY A 279 18.53 1.08 -23.49
C GLY A 279 17.65 1.10 -22.23
N LEU A 280 16.56 1.85 -22.29
CA LEU A 280 15.54 1.96 -21.26
C LEU A 280 14.15 1.93 -21.92
N PHE A 281 13.26 1.06 -21.45
CA PHE A 281 11.90 0.96 -21.95
C PHE A 281 10.93 0.46 -20.88
N ILE A 282 9.63 0.58 -21.17
CA ILE A 282 8.56 0.01 -20.35
C ILE A 282 8.09 -1.27 -21.02
N GLU A 283 8.06 -2.37 -20.28
CA GLU A 283 7.60 -3.66 -20.80
C GLU A 283 6.08 -3.65 -20.96
N VAL A 284 5.63 -3.71 -22.22
CA VAL A 284 4.21 -3.70 -22.60
C VAL A 284 3.74 -5.09 -23.08
N ARG A 285 4.69 -5.97 -23.43
CA ARG A 285 4.37 -7.31 -23.94
C ARG A 285 3.90 -8.19 -22.80
N ASP A 286 3.02 -9.14 -23.11
CA ASP A 286 2.68 -10.16 -22.13
C ASP A 286 3.92 -11.03 -21.85
N VAL A 287 4.49 -10.84 -20.66
CA VAL A 287 5.66 -11.57 -20.15
C VAL A 287 5.25 -12.74 -19.24
N GLY A 288 3.98 -13.11 -19.28
CA GLY A 288 3.40 -14.22 -18.52
C GLY A 288 2.82 -13.79 -17.18
N GLU A 289 2.01 -14.70 -16.61
CA GLU A 289 1.21 -14.41 -15.41
C GLU A 289 2.05 -14.05 -14.17
N ALA A 290 3.28 -14.55 -14.09
CA ALA A 290 4.21 -14.27 -12.99
C ALA A 290 4.72 -12.82 -12.97
N HIS A 291 4.48 -12.04 -14.02
CA HIS A 291 4.91 -10.63 -14.13
C HIS A 291 3.76 -9.67 -14.47
N ARG A 292 2.52 -10.18 -14.63
CA ARG A 292 1.35 -9.37 -14.99
C ARG A 292 1.13 -8.17 -14.05
N ASP A 293 1.30 -8.37 -12.74
CA ASP A 293 1.11 -7.32 -11.74
C ASP A 293 2.18 -6.22 -11.82
N GLU A 294 3.36 -6.51 -12.40
CA GLU A 294 4.39 -5.49 -12.60
C GLU A 294 3.93 -4.43 -13.60
N GLN A 295 3.07 -4.81 -14.56
CA GLN A 295 2.55 -3.94 -15.62
C GLN A 295 1.42 -3.01 -15.14
N ALA A 296 0.79 -3.29 -14.01
CA ALA A 296 -0.29 -2.50 -13.48
C ALA A 296 0.24 -1.27 -12.74
N CYS A 297 0.12 -0.07 -13.32
CA CYS A 297 0.76 1.13 -12.80
C CYS A 297 0.20 1.68 -11.49
N ALA A 298 -0.93 1.17 -10.99
CA ALA A 298 -1.44 1.61 -9.69
C ALA A 298 -0.41 1.32 -8.57
N PRO A 299 -0.19 2.26 -7.64
CA PRO A 299 0.86 2.16 -6.61
C PRO A 299 0.79 0.93 -5.72
N VAL A 300 -0.40 0.40 -5.44
CA VAL A 300 -0.55 -0.83 -4.63
C VAL A 300 0.17 -2.02 -5.25
N PHE A 301 0.39 -2.04 -6.57
CA PHE A 301 1.15 -3.09 -7.26
C PHE A 301 2.68 -2.94 -7.15
N ASN A 302 3.19 -1.90 -6.46
CA ASN A 302 4.62 -1.73 -6.23
C ASN A 302 5.24 -2.93 -5.49
N TYR A 303 4.43 -3.70 -4.74
CA TYR A 303 4.83 -4.98 -4.16
C TYR A 303 5.43 -5.96 -5.20
N ALA A 304 4.99 -5.92 -6.45
CA ALA A 304 5.46 -6.79 -7.53
C ALA A 304 6.73 -6.25 -8.23
N ARG A 305 6.94 -4.93 -8.23
CA ARG A 305 7.99 -4.26 -9.00
C ARG A 305 9.28 -4.05 -8.22
N PHE A 306 9.21 -3.89 -6.90
CA PHE A 306 10.29 -3.27 -6.14
C PHE A 306 11.66 -3.97 -6.27
N LEU A 307 11.69 -5.30 -6.44
CA LEU A 307 12.93 -6.06 -6.61
C LEU A 307 13.55 -5.83 -8.00
N HIS A 308 12.75 -5.99 -9.07
CA HIS A 308 13.18 -5.75 -10.44
C HIS A 308 13.61 -4.29 -10.66
N TRP A 309 12.79 -3.33 -10.20
CA TRP A 309 13.14 -1.92 -10.28
C TRP A 309 14.43 -1.59 -9.53
N THR A 310 14.65 -2.15 -8.32
CA THR A 310 15.89 -1.93 -7.57
C THR A 310 17.10 -2.50 -8.32
N ALA A 311 16.96 -3.66 -8.94
CA ALA A 311 18.02 -4.27 -9.75
C ALA A 311 18.35 -3.40 -10.97
N ASP A 312 17.33 -2.92 -11.68
CA ASP A 312 17.49 -2.04 -12.84
C ASP A 312 18.18 -0.72 -12.47
N VAL A 313 17.75 -0.07 -11.39
CA VAL A 313 18.40 1.16 -10.89
C VAL A 313 19.87 0.92 -10.53
N GLU A 314 20.22 -0.23 -9.95
CA GLU A 314 21.62 -0.54 -9.63
C GLU A 314 22.48 -0.73 -10.89
N VAL A 315 21.91 -1.26 -11.98
CA VAL A 315 22.58 -1.35 -13.28
C VAL A 315 22.88 0.05 -13.84
N VAL A 316 21.89 0.94 -13.86
CA VAL A 316 22.08 2.32 -14.35
C VAL A 316 23.07 3.09 -13.47
N ALA A 317 22.87 3.06 -12.15
CA ALA A 317 23.74 3.77 -11.21
C ALA A 317 25.17 3.23 -11.23
N GLY A 318 25.35 1.92 -11.38
CA GLY A 318 26.66 1.29 -11.53
C GLY A 318 27.37 1.75 -12.81
N ALA A 319 26.66 1.84 -13.94
CA ALA A 319 27.22 2.33 -15.18
C ALA A 319 27.65 3.81 -15.10
N PHE A 320 26.82 4.68 -14.49
CA PHE A 320 27.21 6.07 -14.21
C PHE A 320 28.42 6.17 -13.28
N GLU A 321 28.50 5.33 -12.25
CA GLU A 321 29.63 5.33 -11.30
C GLU A 321 30.95 4.96 -11.98
N VAL A 322 30.93 3.97 -12.88
CA VAL A 322 32.12 3.58 -13.65
C VAL A 322 32.51 4.67 -14.64
N ALA A 323 31.54 5.23 -15.37
CA ALA A 323 31.79 6.32 -16.31
C ALA A 323 32.38 7.55 -15.60
N ALA A 324 31.84 7.92 -14.43
CA ALA A 324 32.38 8.98 -13.58
C ALA A 324 33.82 8.69 -13.12
N SER A 325 34.11 7.46 -12.72
CA SER A 325 35.45 7.06 -12.29
C SER A 325 36.46 7.10 -13.44
N ASN A 326 36.07 6.72 -14.66
CA ASN A 326 36.95 6.79 -15.82
C ASN A 326 37.21 8.25 -16.21
N ALA A 327 36.18 9.09 -16.21
CA ALA A 327 36.30 10.52 -16.47
C ALA A 327 37.21 11.23 -15.45
N ALA A 328 37.06 10.92 -14.17
CA ALA A 328 37.90 11.48 -13.10
C ALA A 328 39.38 11.06 -13.22
N ASN A 329 39.67 9.94 -13.87
CA ASN A 329 41.03 9.48 -14.16
C ASN A 329 41.52 9.92 -15.55
N HIS A 330 40.80 10.83 -16.21
CA HIS A 330 41.12 11.31 -17.56
C HIS A 330 41.28 10.18 -18.58
N VAL A 331 40.46 9.14 -18.47
CA VAL A 331 40.39 8.06 -19.44
C VAL A 331 39.34 8.41 -20.50
N PRO A 332 39.71 8.61 -21.77
CA PRO A 332 38.76 8.80 -22.85
C PRO A 332 38.09 7.46 -23.21
N ILE A 333 36.92 7.52 -23.85
CA ILE A 333 36.20 6.31 -24.26
C ILE A 333 36.94 5.59 -25.38
N SER A 334 37.32 6.33 -26.42
CA SER A 334 38.09 5.76 -27.52
C SER A 334 39.51 5.48 -27.06
N ALA A 335 39.97 4.25 -27.24
CA ALA A 335 41.31 3.84 -26.82
C ALA A 335 42.43 4.55 -27.62
N SER A 336 42.09 5.07 -28.81
CA SER A 336 42.99 5.83 -29.67
C SER A 336 42.99 7.34 -29.41
N ALA A 337 42.07 7.85 -28.60
CA ALA A 337 41.98 9.27 -28.30
C ALA A 337 42.80 9.64 -27.06
N LEU A 338 43.25 10.89 -26.99
CA LEU A 338 43.78 11.50 -25.77
C LEU A 338 42.67 12.28 -25.08
N TRP A 339 42.73 12.34 -23.74
CA TRP A 339 41.79 13.15 -22.97
C TRP A 339 41.98 14.64 -23.29
N VAL A 340 40.89 15.30 -23.70
CA VAL A 340 40.85 16.72 -24.01
C VAL A 340 40.28 17.48 -22.83
N GLU A 341 41.09 18.35 -22.22
CA GLU A 341 40.60 19.34 -21.27
C GLU A 341 40.15 20.60 -22.01
N ASP A 342 38.94 21.05 -21.74
CA ASP A 342 38.43 22.33 -22.25
C ASP A 342 38.27 23.32 -21.08
N PRO A 343 39.14 24.33 -20.98
CA PRO A 343 39.08 25.34 -19.92
C PRO A 343 37.76 26.12 -19.89
N SER A 344 37.07 26.23 -21.02
CA SER A 344 35.79 26.96 -21.13
C SER A 344 34.64 26.21 -20.46
N LEU A 345 34.76 24.89 -20.31
CA LEU A 345 33.71 24.02 -19.79
C LEU A 345 33.64 23.97 -18.26
N LYS A 346 34.42 24.75 -17.52
CA LYS A 346 34.36 24.89 -16.04
C LYS A 346 34.26 23.54 -15.29
N GLY A 347 34.99 22.52 -15.75
CA GLY A 347 34.98 21.18 -15.15
C GLY A 347 33.89 20.23 -15.69
N HIS A 348 33.14 20.62 -16.71
CA HIS A 348 32.33 19.69 -17.51
C HIS A 348 33.21 18.86 -18.44
N ILE A 349 32.77 17.61 -18.68
CA ILE A 349 33.47 16.67 -19.56
C ILE A 349 33.24 17.11 -21.01
N SER A 350 34.32 17.30 -21.76
CA SER A 350 34.25 17.61 -23.20
C SER A 350 33.55 16.50 -23.98
N ASP A 351 32.72 16.90 -24.95
CA ASP A 351 32.02 15.98 -25.87
C ASP A 351 33.00 15.10 -26.67
N LEU A 352 34.22 15.57 -26.91
CA LEU A 352 35.25 14.80 -27.60
C LEU A 352 35.69 13.57 -26.79
N ASN A 353 35.68 13.68 -25.45
CA ASN A 353 35.97 12.55 -24.56
C ASN A 353 34.80 11.58 -24.44
N ARG A 354 33.63 11.96 -24.96
CA ARG A 354 32.35 11.25 -24.90
C ARG A 354 32.01 10.48 -26.18
N ARG A 355 33.00 10.25 -27.06
CA ARG A 355 32.86 9.54 -28.35
C ARG A 355 33.62 8.21 -28.36
N GLY A 356 33.02 7.21 -28.99
CA GLY A 356 33.62 5.90 -29.25
C GLY A 356 32.64 4.96 -29.94
N THR A 357 33.14 3.79 -30.29
CA THR A 357 32.32 2.68 -30.84
C THR A 357 31.43 2.05 -29.79
N ASP A 358 30.47 1.22 -30.22
CA ASP A 358 29.59 0.50 -29.31
C ASP A 358 30.35 -0.36 -28.29
N GLU A 359 31.41 -1.05 -28.69
CA GLU A 359 32.23 -1.85 -27.78
C GLU A 359 33.07 -0.97 -26.82
N GLU A 360 33.60 0.15 -27.29
CA GLU A 360 34.34 1.09 -26.45
C GLU A 360 33.42 1.73 -25.39
N VAL A 361 32.23 2.16 -25.78
CA VAL A 361 31.23 2.73 -24.88
C VAL A 361 30.76 1.71 -23.84
N ARG A 362 30.56 0.44 -24.23
CA ARG A 362 30.24 -0.64 -23.29
C ARG A 362 31.39 -0.93 -22.33
N ARG A 363 32.64 -0.91 -22.82
CA ARG A 363 33.81 -1.10 -21.96
C ARG A 363 33.94 0.05 -20.96
N TYR A 364 33.59 1.27 -21.37
CA TYR A 364 33.66 2.47 -20.55
C TYR A 364 32.70 2.46 -19.36
N THR A 365 31.56 1.76 -19.47
CA THR A 365 30.56 1.65 -18.40
C THR A 365 30.69 0.36 -17.58
N ARG A 366 31.54 -0.59 -18.01
CA ARG A 366 31.77 -1.88 -17.34
C ARG A 366 32.99 -1.83 -16.44
N ARG A 367 32.90 -2.42 -15.24
CA ARG A 367 34.05 -2.59 -14.34
C ARG A 367 35.04 -3.62 -14.91
N THR A 368 36.20 -3.16 -15.39
CA THR A 368 37.23 -4.02 -16.00
C THR A 368 38.32 -4.50 -15.02
N LYS A 369 38.60 -3.75 -13.94
CA LYS A 369 39.61 -4.11 -12.92
C LYS A 369 38.97 -4.82 -11.73
N HIS A 370 39.06 -6.14 -11.75
CA HIS A 370 38.43 -7.12 -10.85
C HIS A 370 36.88 -7.12 -10.93
N PRO A 371 36.25 -8.27 -11.27
CA PRO A 371 34.81 -8.40 -11.22
C PRO A 371 34.37 -8.48 -9.75
N LYS A 372 34.42 -7.36 -9.03
CA LYS A 372 33.50 -7.20 -7.89
C LYS A 372 32.13 -7.35 -8.51
N ARG A 373 31.48 -8.49 -8.23
CA ARG A 373 30.12 -8.79 -8.68
C ARG A 373 29.26 -7.53 -8.54
N PRO A 374 28.27 -7.29 -9.43
CA PRO A 374 27.24 -6.28 -9.20
C PRO A 374 26.81 -6.38 -7.75
N ARG A 375 26.61 -5.25 -7.06
CA ARG A 375 26.12 -5.28 -5.67
C ARG A 375 24.91 -6.19 -5.66
N GLY A 376 25.01 -7.31 -4.94
CA GLY A 376 23.89 -8.23 -4.82
C GLY A 376 22.69 -7.45 -4.30
N LEU A 377 21.47 -7.86 -4.66
CA LEU A 377 20.26 -7.11 -4.30
C LEU A 377 20.19 -6.80 -2.79
N ILE A 378 20.74 -7.68 -1.94
CA ILE A 378 20.87 -7.48 -0.49
C ILE A 378 21.73 -6.24 -0.15
N ALA A 379 22.85 -6.03 -0.85
CA ALA A 379 23.75 -4.90 -0.65
C ALA A 379 23.13 -3.54 -1.03
N THR A 380 22.02 -3.52 -1.77
CA THR A 380 21.24 -2.29 -2.01
C THR A 380 20.43 -1.85 -0.79
N GLY A 381 20.40 -2.64 0.29
CA GLY A 381 19.57 -2.39 1.46
C GLY A 381 18.07 -2.56 1.21
N VAL A 382 17.68 -3.29 0.15
CA VAL A 382 16.26 -3.55 -0.16
C VAL A 382 15.54 -4.24 1.00
N ILE A 383 16.22 -5.15 1.72
CA ILE A 383 15.66 -5.84 2.89
C ILE A 383 15.39 -4.87 4.04
N ARG A 384 16.29 -3.90 4.28
CA ARG A 384 16.06 -2.86 5.29
C ARG A 384 14.83 -2.02 4.94
N ARG A 385 14.69 -1.61 3.67
CA ARG A 385 13.52 -0.86 3.20
C ARG A 385 12.23 -1.67 3.34
N PHE A 386 12.29 -2.96 2.99
CA PHE A 386 11.22 -3.93 3.20
C PHE A 386 10.78 -4.02 4.66
N LEU A 387 11.72 -4.20 5.60
CA LEU A 387 11.40 -4.32 7.03
C LEU A 387 10.77 -3.04 7.58
N ILE A 388 11.31 -1.86 7.24
CA ILE A 388 10.75 -0.57 7.67
C ILE A 388 9.34 -0.38 7.09
N ALA A 389 9.15 -0.64 5.79
CA ALA A 389 7.83 -0.53 5.15
C ALA A 389 6.81 -1.51 5.77
N SER A 390 7.23 -2.74 6.07
CA SER A 390 6.38 -3.74 6.71
C SER A 390 5.96 -3.31 8.11
N PHE A 391 6.91 -2.83 8.91
CA PHE A 391 6.63 -2.36 10.26
C PHE A 391 5.62 -1.22 10.26
N LEU A 392 5.85 -0.17 9.45
CA LEU A 392 4.95 0.98 9.39
C LEU A 392 3.57 0.63 8.84
N ALA A 393 3.50 -0.30 7.88
CA ALA A 393 2.23 -0.78 7.33
C ALA A 393 1.40 -1.55 8.36
N LEU A 394 2.02 -2.47 9.10
CA LEU A 394 1.35 -3.23 10.15
C LEU A 394 1.00 -2.34 11.33
N PHE A 395 1.87 -1.39 11.69
CA PHE A 395 1.61 -0.39 12.72
C PHE A 395 0.36 0.45 12.41
N LEU A 396 0.23 0.93 11.16
CA LEU A 396 -0.96 1.66 10.73
C LEU A 396 -2.20 0.76 10.78
N GLN A 397 -2.16 -0.41 10.12
CA GLN A 397 -3.31 -1.32 10.03
C GLN A 397 -3.82 -1.73 11.43
N TRP A 398 -2.93 -2.23 12.29
CA TRP A 398 -3.31 -2.68 13.62
C TRP A 398 -3.58 -1.53 14.58
N GLY A 399 -3.01 -0.35 14.38
CA GLY A 399 -3.36 0.83 15.18
C GLY A 399 -4.78 1.33 14.92
N THR A 400 -5.22 1.36 13.66
CA THR A 400 -6.56 1.84 13.31
C THR A 400 -7.62 0.74 13.51
N ILE A 401 -7.41 -0.45 12.93
CA ILE A 401 -8.36 -1.56 13.07
C ILE A 401 -8.37 -2.07 14.51
N GLY A 402 -7.23 -2.10 15.19
CA GLY A 402 -7.15 -2.43 16.61
C GLY A 402 -7.92 -1.46 17.49
N GLY A 403 -7.93 -0.16 17.18
CA GLY A 403 -8.84 0.79 17.82
C GLY A 403 -10.30 0.38 17.66
N GLY A 404 -10.73 0.08 16.43
CA GLY A 404 -12.08 -0.43 16.17
C GLY A 404 -12.40 -1.73 16.92
N ILE A 405 -11.44 -2.65 17.05
CA ILE A 405 -11.59 -3.87 17.85
C ILE A 405 -11.78 -3.52 19.34
N VAL A 406 -10.97 -2.59 19.88
CA VAL A 406 -11.07 -2.13 21.27
C VAL A 406 -12.44 -1.49 21.55
N VAL A 407 -12.94 -0.63 20.66
CA VAL A 407 -14.27 -0.01 20.80
C VAL A 407 -15.33 -1.08 21.07
N VAL A 408 -15.36 -2.11 20.22
CA VAL A 408 -16.45 -3.08 20.25
C VAL A 408 -16.22 -4.22 21.25
N MET A 409 -14.96 -4.49 21.61
CA MET A 409 -14.62 -5.48 22.65
C MET A 409 -14.88 -4.98 24.06
N TYR A 410 -14.78 -3.66 24.28
CA TYR A 410 -15.05 -3.01 25.58
C TYR A 410 -16.45 -2.41 25.66
N THR A 411 -17.28 -2.57 24.63
CA THR A 411 -18.72 -2.37 24.73
C THR A 411 -19.32 -3.54 25.51
N PRO A 412 -20.09 -3.31 26.59
CA PRO A 412 -20.75 -4.39 27.31
C PRO A 412 -21.73 -5.18 26.40
N THR A 413 -21.75 -6.50 26.44
CA THR A 413 -20.91 -7.42 27.25
C THR A 413 -19.45 -7.46 26.79
N THR A 414 -18.52 -7.12 27.70
CA THR A 414 -17.11 -7.04 27.37
C THR A 414 -16.55 -8.40 26.96
N GLY A 415 -15.93 -8.46 25.79
CA GLY A 415 -15.31 -9.69 25.29
C GLY A 415 -15.29 -9.79 23.77
N LEU A 416 -14.90 -10.98 23.32
CA LEU A 416 -14.90 -11.31 21.90
C LEU A 416 -16.32 -11.69 21.47
N GLY A 417 -16.97 -10.80 20.72
CA GLY A 417 -18.29 -10.99 20.13
C GLY A 417 -18.23 -11.05 18.61
N CYS A 418 -19.39 -11.10 17.96
CA CYS A 418 -19.49 -11.19 16.50
C CYS A 418 -18.79 -10.01 15.78
N ARG A 419 -18.97 -8.79 16.29
CA ARG A 419 -18.43 -7.56 15.69
C ARG A 419 -16.90 -7.48 15.82
N SER A 420 -16.38 -7.63 17.05
CA SER A 420 -14.93 -7.62 17.30
C SER A 420 -14.23 -8.79 16.60
N GLY A 421 -14.84 -9.98 16.57
CA GLY A 421 -14.36 -11.13 15.79
C GLY A 421 -14.32 -10.86 14.28
N ALA A 422 -15.33 -10.16 13.73
CA ALA A 422 -15.35 -9.79 12.32
C ALA A 422 -14.24 -8.80 11.93
N TYR A 423 -13.93 -7.83 12.80
CA TYR A 423 -12.82 -6.90 12.60
C TYR A 423 -11.45 -7.59 12.75
N ILE A 424 -11.29 -8.52 13.70
CA ILE A 424 -10.08 -9.34 13.82
C ILE A 424 -9.87 -10.16 12.55
N LEU A 425 -10.93 -10.82 12.06
CA LEU A 425 -10.85 -11.59 10.81
C LEU A 425 -10.44 -10.70 9.64
N TYR A 426 -10.99 -9.49 9.54
CA TYR A 426 -10.61 -8.51 8.52
C TYR A 426 -9.13 -8.12 8.63
N ALA A 427 -8.64 -7.81 9.84
CA ALA A 427 -7.24 -7.42 10.08
C ALA A 427 -6.26 -8.55 9.76
N VAL A 428 -6.51 -9.76 10.29
CA VAL A 428 -5.65 -10.93 10.09
C VAL A 428 -5.61 -11.31 8.62
N THR A 429 -6.76 -11.36 7.94
CA THR A 429 -6.83 -11.65 6.51
C THR A 429 -6.08 -10.58 5.71
N GLY A 430 -6.22 -9.31 6.07
CA GLY A 430 -5.44 -8.21 5.48
C GLY A 430 -3.93 -8.39 5.62
N THR A 431 -3.44 -8.84 6.77
CA THR A 431 -2.02 -9.18 6.99
C THR A 431 -1.59 -10.39 6.15
N VAL A 432 -2.41 -11.43 6.07
CA VAL A 432 -2.12 -12.63 5.25
C VAL A 432 -2.03 -12.26 3.77
N ILE A 433 -2.97 -11.46 3.26
CA ILE A 433 -2.94 -10.98 1.86
C ILE A 433 -1.61 -10.25 1.59
N TRP A 434 -1.23 -9.31 2.43
CA TRP A 434 0.03 -8.59 2.28
C TRP A 434 1.23 -9.55 2.23
N LEU A 435 1.29 -10.52 3.13
CA LEU A 435 2.36 -11.50 3.19
C LEU A 435 2.42 -12.36 1.91
N LEU A 436 1.27 -12.87 1.44
CA LEU A 436 1.19 -13.66 0.21
C LEU A 436 1.68 -12.86 -1.01
N MET A 437 1.27 -11.59 -1.11
CA MET A 437 1.62 -10.72 -2.23
C MET A 437 3.13 -10.41 -2.23
N VAL A 438 3.70 -10.04 -1.09
CA VAL A 438 5.15 -9.80 -0.99
C VAL A 438 5.95 -11.09 -1.26
N LEU A 439 5.57 -12.21 -0.64
CA LEU A 439 6.28 -13.48 -0.81
C LEU A 439 6.29 -13.94 -2.27
N SER A 440 5.16 -13.76 -2.98
CA SER A 440 5.09 -14.06 -4.40
C SER A 440 6.12 -13.28 -5.23
N SER A 441 6.45 -12.06 -4.81
CA SER A 441 7.35 -11.19 -5.57
C SER A 441 8.81 -11.60 -5.38
N PHE A 442 9.18 -12.04 -4.17
CA PHE A 442 10.47 -12.70 -3.95
C PHE A 442 10.62 -13.98 -4.79
N LEU A 443 9.56 -14.79 -4.87
CA LEU A 443 9.56 -16.01 -5.69
C LEU A 443 9.63 -15.72 -7.19
N SER A 444 8.87 -14.73 -7.68
CA SER A 444 8.91 -14.28 -9.09
C SER A 444 10.30 -13.78 -9.47
N TYR A 445 10.92 -12.95 -8.63
CA TYR A 445 12.28 -12.47 -8.84
C TYR A 445 13.32 -13.60 -8.83
N HIS A 446 13.19 -14.57 -7.91
CA HIS A 446 14.05 -15.75 -7.87
C HIS A 446 13.91 -16.60 -9.15
N ALA A 447 12.68 -16.81 -9.62
CA ALA A 447 12.41 -17.56 -10.85
C ALA A 447 13.02 -16.87 -12.09
N ALA A 448 12.88 -15.55 -12.19
CA ALA A 448 13.42 -14.75 -13.29
C ALA A 448 14.95 -14.77 -13.32
N THR A 449 15.59 -14.55 -12.16
CA THR A 449 17.07 -14.51 -12.07
C THR A 449 17.73 -15.89 -12.25
N SER A 450 17.06 -16.95 -11.80
CA SER A 450 17.55 -18.33 -11.96
C SER A 450 17.42 -18.87 -13.40
N SER A 451 16.59 -18.23 -14.23
CA SER A 451 16.40 -18.60 -15.64
C SER A 451 17.38 -17.89 -16.59
N SER A 452 18.22 -16.99 -16.06
CA SER A 452 19.22 -16.26 -16.85
C SER A 452 20.49 -17.10 -17.10
N PRO A 453 21.05 -17.16 -18.33
CA PRO A 453 22.21 -18.00 -18.67
C PRO A 453 23.51 -17.69 -17.89
N SER A 454 23.58 -16.57 -17.18
CA SER A 454 24.83 -15.97 -16.65
C SER A 454 24.97 -16.02 -15.12
N GLY A 455 24.07 -16.70 -14.39
CA GLY A 455 24.01 -16.69 -12.92
C GLY A 455 24.82 -17.79 -12.22
N PRO A 456 25.61 -17.49 -11.15
CA PRO A 456 26.49 -18.47 -10.49
C PRO A 456 25.87 -19.26 -9.33
N LEU A 457 24.57 -19.13 -9.04
CA LEU A 457 23.91 -19.90 -7.96
C LEU A 457 22.88 -20.87 -8.54
N ARG A 458 23.31 -22.12 -8.69
CA ARG A 458 22.52 -23.26 -9.18
C ARG A 458 21.99 -24.11 -8.01
N THR A 459 21.51 -23.48 -6.93
CA THR A 459 21.16 -24.21 -5.71
C THR A 459 19.83 -23.75 -5.13
N LEU A 460 18.92 -24.72 -5.01
CA LEU A 460 17.53 -24.72 -4.49
C LEU A 460 16.37 -24.43 -5.47
N SER A 461 15.62 -25.50 -5.75
CA SER A 461 14.32 -25.61 -6.43
C SER A 461 14.28 -25.17 -7.91
N SER A 462 13.58 -25.95 -8.73
CA SER A 462 13.39 -25.65 -10.16
C SER A 462 12.76 -24.26 -10.33
N PRO A 463 13.33 -23.35 -11.15
CA PRO A 463 12.78 -22.00 -11.36
C PRO A 463 11.32 -22.02 -11.81
N ARG A 464 10.89 -23.11 -12.44
CA ARG A 464 9.49 -23.36 -12.80
C ARG A 464 8.58 -23.47 -11.56
N ILE A 465 9.02 -24.14 -10.51
CA ILE A 465 8.25 -24.30 -9.26
C ILE A 465 8.10 -22.96 -8.56
N ALA A 466 9.18 -22.17 -8.48
CA ALA A 466 9.13 -20.82 -7.90
C ALA A 466 8.17 -19.91 -8.69
N GLY A 467 8.19 -19.98 -10.02
CA GLY A 467 7.24 -19.27 -10.88
C GLY A 467 5.79 -19.70 -10.66
N MET A 468 5.53 -21.01 -10.62
CA MET A 468 4.19 -21.56 -10.35
C MET A 468 3.67 -21.16 -8.96
N LEU A 469 4.50 -21.27 -7.92
CA LEU A 469 4.14 -20.89 -6.56
C LEU A 469 3.88 -19.38 -6.46
N SER A 470 4.72 -18.55 -7.09
CA SER A 470 4.50 -17.10 -7.18
C SER A 470 3.11 -16.79 -7.76
N THR A 471 2.77 -17.36 -8.92
CA THR A 471 1.46 -17.16 -9.55
C THR A 471 0.32 -17.65 -8.67
N GLY A 472 0.48 -18.81 -8.02
CA GLY A 472 -0.50 -19.37 -7.07
C GLY A 472 -0.77 -18.44 -5.89
N LEU A 473 0.28 -17.97 -5.22
CA LEU A 473 0.17 -17.06 -4.07
C LEU A 473 -0.49 -15.72 -4.46
N ARG A 474 -0.17 -15.16 -5.63
CA ARG A 474 -0.84 -13.92 -6.12
C ARG A 474 -2.32 -14.12 -6.37
N ARG A 475 -2.70 -15.23 -7.02
CA ARG A 475 -4.10 -15.55 -7.30
C ARG A 475 -4.88 -15.72 -6.00
N ILE A 476 -4.33 -16.47 -5.04
CA ILE A 476 -4.95 -16.65 -3.71
C ILE A 476 -5.04 -15.30 -2.99
N GLY A 477 -3.97 -14.51 -2.96
CA GLY A 477 -3.96 -13.19 -2.33
C GLY A 477 -5.01 -12.25 -2.90
N LYS A 478 -5.20 -12.22 -4.22
CA LYS A 478 -6.26 -11.43 -4.88
C LYS A 478 -7.65 -11.93 -4.54
N ILE A 479 -7.90 -13.25 -4.58
CA ILE A 479 -9.19 -13.83 -4.20
C ILE A 479 -9.52 -13.47 -2.74
N LEU A 480 -8.58 -13.66 -1.83
CA LEU A 480 -8.73 -13.28 -0.43
C LEU A 480 -8.99 -11.77 -0.29
N ALA A 481 -8.32 -10.91 -1.06
CA ALA A 481 -8.57 -9.47 -1.00
C ALA A 481 -9.99 -9.08 -1.46
N MET A 482 -10.49 -9.72 -2.52
CA MET A 482 -11.88 -9.53 -2.96
C MET A 482 -12.86 -9.97 -1.86
N LEU A 483 -12.67 -11.18 -1.31
CA LEU A 483 -13.51 -11.70 -0.23
C LEU A 483 -13.42 -10.83 1.04
N ASN A 484 -12.23 -10.35 1.41
CA ASN A 484 -12.03 -9.53 2.59
C ASN A 484 -12.59 -8.12 2.43
N THR A 485 -12.58 -7.57 1.21
CA THR A 485 -13.27 -6.32 0.87
C THR A 485 -14.78 -6.48 0.99
N THR A 486 -15.34 -7.54 0.40
CA THR A 486 -16.77 -7.84 0.54
C THR A 486 -17.15 -8.08 2.00
N TRP A 487 -16.30 -8.79 2.75
CA TRP A 487 -16.49 -9.06 4.17
C TRP A 487 -16.64 -7.77 4.97
N ILE A 488 -15.69 -6.83 4.87
CA ILE A 488 -15.76 -5.61 5.69
C ILE A 488 -16.98 -4.75 5.34
N VAL A 489 -17.37 -4.68 4.06
CA VAL A 489 -18.58 -3.95 3.63
C VAL A 489 -19.84 -4.60 4.20
N VAL A 490 -19.95 -5.93 4.12
CA VAL A 490 -21.09 -6.68 4.66
C VAL A 490 -21.18 -6.54 6.18
N VAL A 491 -20.04 -6.60 6.88
CA VAL A 491 -19.97 -6.39 8.33
C VAL A 491 -20.50 -5.01 8.72
N CYS A 492 -20.13 -3.96 7.98
CA CYS A 492 -20.65 -2.62 8.24
C CYS A 492 -22.17 -2.53 8.00
N ILE A 493 -22.66 -3.10 6.90
CA ILE A 493 -24.10 -3.13 6.60
C ILE A 493 -24.85 -3.90 7.70
N PHE A 494 -24.36 -5.05 8.12
CA PHE A 494 -24.97 -5.87 9.17
C PHE A 494 -24.96 -5.17 10.53
N GLN A 495 -23.91 -4.43 10.86
CA GLN A 495 -23.83 -3.64 12.08
C GLN A 495 -24.87 -2.52 12.10
N PHE A 496 -25.01 -1.76 11.00
CA PHE A 496 -25.99 -0.67 10.94
C PHE A 496 -27.42 -1.15 10.79
N ALA A 497 -27.63 -2.38 10.29
CA ALA A 497 -28.94 -2.99 10.14
C ALA A 497 -29.41 -3.76 11.40
N SER A 498 -28.69 -3.63 12.53
CA SER A 498 -28.96 -4.36 13.77
C SER A 498 -28.93 -5.88 13.63
N PHE A 499 -28.29 -6.43 12.59
CA PHE A 499 -28.19 -7.87 12.38
C PHE A 499 -27.40 -8.57 13.49
N PHE A 500 -26.41 -7.89 14.04
CA PHE A 500 -25.62 -8.36 15.18
C PHE A 500 -26.33 -8.15 16.52
N ASP A 501 -27.48 -7.48 16.56
CA ASP A 501 -28.17 -7.17 17.81
C ASP A 501 -29.08 -8.36 18.14
N ARG A 502 -28.46 -9.44 18.63
CA ARG A 502 -29.11 -10.71 18.96
C ARG A 502 -28.39 -11.36 20.14
N CYS A 503 -29.07 -12.24 20.88
CA CYS A 503 -28.51 -12.93 22.05
C CYS A 503 -27.11 -13.50 21.80
N TYR A 504 -26.88 -14.21 20.69
CA TYR A 504 -25.58 -14.83 20.42
C TYR A 504 -24.43 -13.82 20.32
N CYS A 505 -24.68 -12.67 19.70
CA CYS A 505 -23.65 -11.67 19.43
C CYS A 505 -23.47 -10.70 20.59
N ASN A 506 -24.58 -10.28 21.23
CA ASN A 506 -24.54 -9.42 22.41
C ASN A 506 -23.97 -10.15 23.63
N SER A 507 -24.19 -11.48 23.73
CA SER A 507 -23.68 -12.27 24.86
C SER A 507 -22.17 -12.57 24.82
N SER A 508 -21.44 -12.09 23.80
CA SER A 508 -20.02 -12.39 23.60
C SER A 508 -19.69 -13.90 23.66
N VAL A 509 -20.55 -14.72 23.05
CA VAL A 509 -20.46 -16.21 23.10
C VAL A 509 -19.12 -16.73 22.59
N ILE A 510 -18.53 -16.08 21.58
CA ILE A 510 -17.25 -16.47 21.00
C ILE A 510 -16.12 -16.41 22.04
N GLY A 511 -16.10 -15.38 22.89
CA GLY A 511 -15.08 -15.20 23.92
C GLY A 511 -15.39 -15.91 25.24
N LEU A 512 -16.65 -15.85 25.70
CA LEU A 512 -17.05 -16.33 27.03
C LEU A 512 -17.53 -17.79 27.05
N GLY A 513 -17.87 -18.36 25.90
CA GLY A 513 -18.32 -19.75 25.79
C GLY A 513 -19.51 -20.06 26.70
N LYS A 514 -19.32 -20.99 27.65
CA LYS A 514 -20.36 -21.39 28.60
C LYS A 514 -20.76 -20.29 29.59
N GLY A 515 -19.88 -19.32 29.83
CA GLY A 515 -20.14 -18.18 30.71
C GLY A 515 -20.72 -16.97 29.99
N ALA A 516 -21.26 -17.15 28.78
CA ALA A 516 -21.77 -16.05 27.96
C ALA A 516 -23.07 -15.44 28.53
N TYR A 517 -23.15 -14.12 28.51
CA TYR A 517 -24.28 -13.35 29.03
C TYR A 517 -24.44 -12.01 28.32
N ASP A 518 -25.67 -11.52 28.21
CA ASP A 518 -26.04 -10.26 27.57
C ASP A 518 -26.29 -9.17 28.61
N VAL A 519 -25.52 -8.09 28.57
CA VAL A 519 -25.75 -6.88 29.36
C VAL A 519 -26.75 -5.99 28.63
N ILE A 520 -27.95 -5.84 29.20
CA ILE A 520 -29.03 -5.05 28.59
C ILE A 520 -29.11 -3.66 29.22
N ASN A 521 -28.99 -3.56 30.54
CA ASN A 521 -29.05 -2.29 31.26
C ASN A 521 -27.65 -1.86 31.70
N PHE A 522 -27.13 -0.77 31.14
CA PHE A 522 -25.80 -0.26 31.49
C PHE A 522 -25.81 0.51 32.81
N THR A 523 -24.82 0.25 33.66
CA THR A 523 -24.56 1.03 34.87
C THR A 523 -23.68 2.24 34.56
N SER A 524 -23.62 3.20 35.49
CA SER A 524 -22.71 4.35 35.37
C SER A 524 -21.24 3.95 35.25
N SER A 525 -20.83 2.85 35.91
CA SER A 525 -19.47 2.31 35.78
C SER A 525 -19.19 1.74 34.39
N ASP A 526 -20.17 1.09 33.76
CA ASP A 526 -20.02 0.57 32.41
C ASP A 526 -19.86 1.70 31.40
N VAL A 527 -20.70 2.73 31.51
CA VAL A 527 -20.63 3.92 30.65
C VAL A 527 -19.27 4.61 30.80
N HIS A 528 -18.75 4.72 32.02
CA HIS A 528 -17.43 5.29 32.27
C HIS A 528 -16.30 4.44 31.65
N ALA A 529 -16.32 3.12 31.86
CA ALA A 529 -15.32 2.21 31.30
C ALA A 529 -15.35 2.19 29.76
N MET A 530 -16.55 2.12 29.18
CA MET A 530 -16.78 2.19 27.74
C MET A 530 -16.25 3.49 27.16
N LYS A 531 -16.60 4.64 27.75
CA LYS A 531 -16.10 5.96 27.33
C LYS A 531 -14.58 6.05 27.41
N SER A 532 -13.97 5.51 28.46
CA SER A 532 -12.50 5.46 28.60
C SER A 532 -11.85 4.63 27.49
N ALA A 533 -12.39 3.44 27.20
CA ALA A 533 -11.89 2.58 26.12
C ALA A 533 -12.07 3.24 24.74
N TRP A 534 -13.19 3.93 24.53
CA TRP A 534 -13.49 4.67 23.30
C TRP A 534 -12.51 5.84 23.09
N ILE A 535 -12.22 6.62 24.13
CA ILE A 535 -11.19 7.67 24.07
C ILE A 535 -9.83 7.04 23.74
N GLY A 536 -9.45 5.96 24.43
CA GLY A 536 -8.21 5.24 24.17
C GLY A 536 -8.09 4.74 22.73
N SER A 537 -9.18 4.20 22.17
CA SER A 537 -9.24 3.80 20.77
C SER A 537 -9.01 4.97 19.82
N VAL A 538 -9.72 6.09 20.02
CA VAL A 538 -9.57 7.28 19.18
C VAL A 538 -8.14 7.79 19.24
N SER A 539 -7.54 7.86 20.44
CA SER A 539 -6.14 8.25 20.61
C SER A 539 -5.17 7.30 19.90
N LEU A 540 -5.39 5.98 20.01
CA LEU A 540 -4.56 4.98 19.32
C LEU A 540 -4.65 5.14 17.80
N SER A 541 -5.86 5.17 17.24
CA SER A 541 -6.08 5.22 15.80
C SER A 541 -5.61 6.54 15.18
N LEU A 542 -5.90 7.69 15.81
CA LEU A 542 -5.40 8.98 15.34
C LEU A 542 -3.90 9.12 15.53
N GLY A 543 -3.35 8.61 16.63
CA GLY A 543 -1.92 8.64 16.91
C GLY A 543 -1.13 7.85 15.87
N THR A 544 -1.56 6.62 15.55
CA THR A 544 -0.88 5.81 14.51
C THR A 544 -1.02 6.41 13.12
N ALA A 545 -2.20 6.93 12.77
CA ALA A 545 -2.42 7.62 11.50
C ALA A 545 -1.54 8.88 11.37
N THR A 546 -1.46 9.69 12.42
CA THR A 546 -0.66 10.93 12.44
C THR A 546 0.83 10.63 12.31
N LEU A 547 1.34 9.65 13.07
CA LEU A 547 2.75 9.25 12.97
C LEU A 547 3.09 8.71 11.58
N PHE A 548 2.16 7.98 10.95
CA PHE A 548 2.34 7.50 9.58
C PHE A 548 2.39 8.67 8.57
N VAL A 549 1.45 9.63 8.64
CA VAL A 549 1.49 10.83 7.77
C VAL A 549 2.76 11.63 7.99
N LEU A 550 3.17 11.84 9.24
CA LEU A 550 4.40 12.56 9.58
C LEU A 550 5.62 11.88 8.97
N PHE A 551 5.70 10.55 9.06
CA PHE A 551 6.76 9.79 8.41
C PHE A 551 6.76 10.01 6.89
N VAL A 552 5.61 9.93 6.23
CA VAL A 552 5.53 10.18 4.79
C VAL A 552 5.97 11.61 4.45
N ALA A 553 5.44 12.61 5.15
CA ALA A 553 5.75 14.02 4.92
C ALA A 553 7.24 14.37 5.12
N LEU A 554 7.92 13.69 6.06
CA LEU A 554 9.35 13.90 6.31
C LEU A 554 10.26 13.25 5.24
N TYR A 555 9.74 12.31 4.45
CA TYR A 555 10.55 11.51 3.52
C TYR A 555 10.08 11.56 2.05
N VAL A 556 8.90 12.09 1.75
CA VAL A 556 8.50 12.49 0.40
C VAL A 556 9.33 13.70 0.02
N ASP A 557 9.99 13.67 -1.15
CA ASP A 557 10.98 14.66 -1.62
C ASP A 557 12.39 14.57 -0.98
N PRO A 558 13.15 13.50 -1.26
CA PRO A 558 14.59 13.53 -1.00
C PRO A 558 15.27 14.71 -1.68
N PRO A 559 16.25 15.37 -1.03
CA PRO A 559 17.13 16.28 -1.74
C PRO A 559 17.78 15.53 -2.91
N GLY A 560 17.76 16.15 -4.09
CA GLY A 560 18.38 15.57 -5.28
C GLY A 560 19.87 15.25 -5.06
N PRO A 561 20.47 14.39 -5.89
CA PRO A 561 21.88 14.03 -5.74
C PRO A 561 22.75 15.28 -5.75
N VAL A 562 23.56 15.44 -4.70
CA VAL A 562 24.45 16.58 -4.52
C VAL A 562 25.80 16.23 -5.17
N SER A 563 26.32 17.08 -6.04
CA SER A 563 27.73 17.04 -6.42
C SER A 563 28.52 17.61 -5.26
N SER A 564 29.36 16.82 -4.58
CA SER A 564 30.32 17.39 -3.63
C SER A 564 31.15 18.46 -4.34
N LYS A 565 31.32 19.64 -3.71
CA LYS A 565 32.16 20.71 -4.25
C LYS A 565 33.55 20.18 -4.56
#